data_AF-A0A4Q3RPQ1-F1
#
_entry.id   AF-A0A4Q3RPQ1-F1
#
_cell.length_a   1.000
_cell.length_b   1.000
_cell.length_c   1.000
_cell.angle_alpha   90.00
_cell.angle_beta   90.00
_cell.angle_gamma   90.00
#
_symmetry.space_group_name_H-M   'P 1'
#
loop_
_entity.id
_entity.type
_entity.pdbx_description
1 polymer ?
#
loop_
_entity_poly.entity_id
_entity_poly.type
_entity_poly.pdbx_seq_one_letter_code
_entity_poly.pdbx_strand_id
1 'polypeptide(L)'
;MLAAYWPLGLLAGATWILTATLFRISSLSALVASAAAPIYAFALPLFVWAYAPMPVVILAAATAALIWVRHAENIARLLKGTEPRIGAKKG
;
A
#
# COMPACT_ATOMS: atom_id res chain seq x y z
N MET A 1 3.04 -8.35 -4.56
CA MET A 1 1.97 -9.08 -3.84
C MET A 1 1.08 -9.88 -4.78
N LEU A 2 0.52 -9.29 -5.85
CA LEU A 2 -0.40 -10.02 -6.76
C LEU A 2 0.18 -11.34 -7.32
N ALA A 3 1.43 -11.32 -7.80
CA ALA A 3 2.10 -12.53 -8.30
C ALA A 3 2.48 -13.54 -7.18
N ALA A 4 2.69 -13.06 -5.95
CA ALA A 4 3.09 -13.92 -4.83
C ALA A 4 1.87 -14.57 -4.15
N TYR A 5 0.78 -13.82 -4.00
CA TYR A 5 -0.49 -14.27 -3.47
C TYR A 5 -1.59 -13.32 -3.93
N TRP A 6 -2.37 -13.75 -4.91
CA TRP A 6 -3.30 -12.87 -5.63
C TRP A 6 -4.36 -12.19 -4.74
N PRO A 7 -4.95 -12.82 -3.70
CA PRO A 7 -5.94 -12.15 -2.84
C PRO A 7 -5.33 -10.97 -2.08
N LEU A 8 -4.10 -11.14 -1.58
CA LEU A 8 -3.37 -10.07 -0.90
C LEU A 8 -3.03 -8.93 -1.85
N GLY A 9 -2.65 -9.26 -3.09
CA GLY A 9 -2.45 -8.26 -4.15
C GLY A 9 -3.71 -7.44 -4.44
N LEU A 10 -4.88 -8.09 -4.50
CA LEU A 10 -6.15 -7.40 -4.72
C LEU A 10 -6.53 -6.50 -3.55
N LEU A 11 -6.36 -6.95 -2.30
CA LEU A 11 -6.65 -6.13 -1.11
C LEU A 11 -5.74 -4.88 -1.07
N ALA A 12 -4.44 -5.06 -1.33
CA ALA A 12 -3.51 -3.94 -1.41
C ALA A 12 -3.87 -2.97 -2.56
N GLY A 13 -4.22 -3.51 -3.74
CA GLY A 13 -4.65 -2.72 -4.89
C GLY A 13 -5.94 -1.95 -4.64
N ALA A 14 -6.94 -2.58 -4.03
CA ALA A 14 -8.19 -1.93 -3.64
C ALA A 14 -7.95 -0.80 -2.63
N THR A 15 -7.09 -1.03 -1.65
CA THR A 15 -6.68 -0.02 -0.67
C THR A 15 -6.00 1.17 -1.33
N TRP A 16 -5.11 0.90 -2.28
CA TRP A 16 -4.45 1.94 -3.07
C TRP A 16 -5.47 2.76 -3.86
N ILE A 17 -6.38 2.13 -4.59
CA ILE A 17 -7.42 2.82 -5.38
C ILE A 17 -8.32 3.67 -4.48
N LEU A 18 -8.76 3.12 -3.35
CA LEU A 18 -9.62 3.83 -2.39
C LEU A 18 -8.90 5.06 -1.83
N THR A 19 -7.65 4.92 -1.41
CA THR A 19 -6.86 6.04 -0.89
C THR A 19 -6.58 7.08 -1.99
N ALA A 20 -6.30 6.64 -3.21
CA ALA A 20 -5.99 7.51 -4.33
C ALA A 20 -7.21 8.31 -4.79
N THR A 21 -8.40 7.71 -4.74
CA THR A 21 -9.65 8.39 -5.09
C THR A 21 -10.09 9.37 -4.01
N LEU A 22 -9.96 9.02 -2.73
CA LEU A 22 -10.34 9.88 -1.60
C LEU A 22 -9.40 11.08 -1.44
N PHE A 23 -8.09 10.83 -1.42
CA PHE A 23 -7.10 11.87 -1.10
C PHE A 23 -6.47 12.50 -2.34
N ARG A 24 -6.60 11.86 -3.51
CA ARG A 24 -5.96 12.29 -4.76
C ARG A 24 -4.45 12.44 -4.62
N ILE A 25 -3.80 11.63 -3.78
CA ILE A 25 -2.35 11.65 -3.60
C ILE A 25 -1.80 10.23 -3.79
N SER A 26 -0.95 10.05 -4.81
CA SER A 26 -0.46 8.72 -5.20
C SER A 26 0.50 8.12 -4.17
N SER A 27 1.38 8.92 -3.58
CA SER A 27 2.36 8.43 -2.60
C SER A 27 1.72 8.06 -1.27
N LEU A 28 0.73 8.83 -0.81
CA LEU A 28 -0.10 8.46 0.34
C LEU A 28 -0.75 7.09 0.11
N SER A 29 -1.32 6.90 -1.08
CA SER A 29 -1.96 5.64 -1.46
C SER A 29 -0.99 4.47 -1.44
N ALA A 30 0.26 4.66 -1.91
CA ALA A 30 1.31 3.64 -1.85
C ALA A 30 1.74 3.31 -0.42
N LEU A 31 1.82 4.32 0.47
CA LEU A 31 2.18 4.13 1.88
C LEU A 31 1.08 3.38 2.65
N VAL A 32 -0.19 3.77 2.45
CA VAL A 32 -1.34 3.12 3.11
C VAL A 32 -1.48 1.68 2.62
N ALA A 33 -1.42 1.44 1.30
CA ALA A 33 -1.51 0.09 0.75
C ALA A 33 -0.36 -0.81 1.20
N SER A 34 0.86 -0.28 1.28
CA SER A 34 2.03 -1.06 1.73
C SER A 34 1.99 -1.35 3.23
N ALA A 35 1.52 -0.43 4.08
CA ALA A 35 1.33 -0.68 5.51
C ALA A 35 0.19 -1.67 5.79
N ALA A 36 -0.87 -1.63 4.98
CA ALA A 36 -2.00 -2.56 5.12
C ALA A 36 -1.67 -3.99 4.66
N ALA A 37 -0.74 -4.16 3.71
CA ALA A 37 -0.37 -5.47 3.18
C ALA A 37 0.03 -6.52 4.24
N PRO A 38 0.97 -6.27 5.18
CA PRO A 38 1.27 -7.25 6.23
C PRO A 38 0.07 -7.52 7.14
N ILE A 39 -0.77 -6.52 7.42
CA ILE A 39 -1.99 -6.69 8.23
C ILE A 39 -2.97 -7.63 7.51
N TYR A 40 -3.20 -7.42 6.23
CA TYR A 40 -4.00 -8.32 5.41
C TYR A 40 -3.40 -9.71 5.33
N ALA A 41 -2.07 -9.85 5.24
CA ALA A 41 -1.41 -11.14 5.22
C ALA A 41 -1.74 -12.00 6.48
N PHE A 42 -1.87 -11.36 7.65
CA PHE A 42 -2.31 -12.01 8.89
C PHE A 42 -3.83 -12.17 8.99
N ALA A 43 -4.59 -11.19 8.52
CA ALA A 43 -6.04 -11.12 8.70
C ALA A 43 -6.85 -11.76 7.54
N LEU A 44 -6.20 -12.29 6.50
CA LEU A 44 -6.81 -12.96 5.34
C LEU A 44 -7.94 -13.97 5.69
N PRO A 45 -7.84 -14.79 6.76
CA PRO A 45 -8.91 -15.70 7.14
C PRO A 45 -10.25 -15.00 7.39
N LEU A 46 -10.22 -13.73 7.84
CA LEU A 46 -11.41 -12.91 8.10
C LEU A 46 -12.08 -12.39 6.82
N PHE A 47 -11.36 -12.36 5.71
CA PHE A 47 -11.84 -11.75 4.46
C PHE A 47 -12.17 -12.79 3.39
N VAL A 48 -11.38 -13.87 3.31
CA VAL A 48 -11.45 -14.82 2.19
C VAL A 48 -11.29 -16.28 2.62
N TRP A 49 -11.43 -16.59 3.92
CA TRP A 49 -11.33 -17.96 4.46
C TRP A 49 -10.05 -18.70 4.04
N ALA A 50 -8.94 -17.98 3.87
CA ALA A 50 -7.66 -18.52 3.45
C ALA A 50 -6.51 -17.96 4.30
N TYR A 51 -5.42 -18.74 4.42
CA TYR A 51 -4.21 -18.33 5.12
C TYR A 51 -3.11 -18.01 4.10
N ALA A 52 -2.39 -16.91 4.32
CA ALA A 52 -1.15 -16.66 3.58
C ALA A 52 -0.05 -17.60 4.10
N PRO A 53 0.76 -18.21 3.22
CA PRO A 53 1.96 -18.90 3.63
C PRO A 53 2.91 -17.96 4.39
N MET A 54 3.60 -18.45 5.42
CA MET A 54 4.55 -17.65 6.21
C MET A 54 5.59 -16.89 5.35
N PRO A 55 6.16 -17.47 4.27
CA PRO A 55 7.05 -16.73 3.37
C PRO A 55 6.39 -15.50 2.71
N VAL A 56 5.09 -15.54 2.42
CA VAL A 56 4.34 -14.41 1.86
C VAL A 56 4.16 -13.31 2.91
N VAL A 57 3.91 -13.68 4.17
CA VAL A 57 3.81 -12.72 5.28
C VAL A 57 5.13 -11.97 5.48
N ILE A 58 6.25 -12.71 5.50
CA ILE A 58 7.60 -12.13 5.61
C ILE A 58 7.88 -11.22 4.41
N LEU A 59 7.57 -11.69 3.19
CA LEU A 59 7.74 -10.90 1.98
C LEU A 59 6.92 -9.60 2.03
N ALA A 60 5.67 -9.65 2.51
CA ALA A 60 4.81 -8.48 2.65
C ALA A 60 5.40 -7.47 3.65
N ALA A 61 5.86 -7.93 4.82
CA ALA A 61 6.50 -7.08 5.81
C ALA A 61 7.81 -6.45 5.31
N ALA A 62 8.67 -7.24 4.67
CA ALA A 62 9.94 -6.77 4.11
C ALA A 62 9.72 -5.76 2.97
N THR A 63 8.76 -6.04 2.09
CA THR A 63 8.40 -5.13 0.98
C THR A 63 7.79 -3.84 1.52
N ALA A 64 6.96 -3.91 2.56
CA ALA A 64 6.42 -2.71 3.22
C ALA A 64 7.55 -1.84 3.79
N ALA A 65 8.48 -2.42 4.56
CA ALA A 65 9.63 -1.69 5.09
C ALA A 65 10.45 -1.03 3.96
N LEU A 66 10.74 -1.76 2.89
CA LEU A 66 11.49 -1.23 1.74
C LEU A 66 10.75 -0.07 1.05
N ILE A 67 9.42 -0.21 0.85
CA ILE A 67 8.60 0.86 0.27
C ILE A 67 8.70 2.11 1.12
N TRP A 68 8.55 2.00 2.43
CA TRP A 68 8.61 3.14 3.35
C TRP A 68 9.96 3.84 3.31
N VAL A 69 11.06 3.08 3.32
CA VAL A 69 12.42 3.64 3.17
C VAL A 69 12.57 4.39 1.85
N ARG A 70 12.11 3.81 0.73
CA ARG A 70 12.21 4.48 -0.59
C ARG A 70 11.28 5.67 -0.75
N HIS A 71 10.25 5.80 0.09
CA HIS A 71 9.29 6.89 0.05
C HIS A 71 9.63 8.03 1.02
N ALA A 72 10.81 8.05 1.64
CA ALA A 72 11.21 9.07 2.60
C ALA A 72 11.00 10.52 2.09
N GLU A 73 11.36 10.79 0.82
CA GLU A 73 11.14 12.10 0.20
C GLU A 73 9.66 12.43 0.02
N ASN A 74 8.86 11.45 -0.40
CA ASN A 74 7.42 11.60 -0.57
C ASN A 74 6.73 11.84 0.78
N ILE A 75 7.18 11.15 1.83
CA ILE A 75 6.72 11.37 3.22
C ILE A 75 7.05 12.80 3.65
N ALA A 76 8.26 13.30 3.38
CA ALA A 76 8.62 14.67 3.70
C ALA A 76 7.73 15.70 2.98
N ARG A 77 7.36 15.47 1.71
CA ARG A 77 6.43 16.33 0.97
C ARG A 77 4.99 16.20 1.44
N LEU A 78 4.55 15.00 1.82
CA LEU A 78 3.23 14.77 2.45
C LEU A 78 3.09 15.55 3.75
N LEU A 79 4.09 15.48 4.63
CA LEU A 79 4.12 16.23 5.90
C LEU A 79 4.13 17.74 5.67
N LYS A 80 4.76 18.20 4.60
CA LYS A 80 4.76 19.62 4.19
C LYS A 80 3.52 20.04 3.39
N GLY A 81 2.64 19.10 3.03
CA GLY A 81 1.48 19.35 2.17
C GLY A 81 1.83 19.72 0.72
N THR A 82 3.06 19.50 0.28
CA THR A 82 3.57 19.87 -1.06
C THR A 82 3.52 18.73 -2.08
N GLU A 83 3.01 17.57 -1.66
CA GLU A 83 2.92 16.41 -2.54
C GLU A 83 1.90 16.65 -3.68
N PRO A 84 2.29 16.40 -4.95
CA PRO A 84 1.42 16.66 -6.09
C PRO A 84 0.14 15.82 -6.03
N ARG A 85 -0.99 16.48 -6.28
CA ARG A 85 -2.29 15.81 -6.37
C ARG A 85 -2.51 15.24 -7.76
N ILE A 86 -3.10 14.04 -7.80
CA ILE A 86 -3.52 13.37 -9.02
C ILE A 86 -4.52 14.27 -9.76
N GLY A 87 -4.18 14.63 -11.00
CA GLY A 87 -4.98 15.50 -11.85
C GLY A 87 -4.86 17.00 -11.56
N ALA A 88 -3.88 17.44 -10.75
CA ALA A 88 -3.53 18.85 -10.68
C ALA A 88 -2.89 19.26 -12.03
N LYS A 89 -3.44 20.28 -12.69
CA LYS A 89 -2.83 20.85 -13.90
C LYS A 89 -1.50 21.49 -13.50
N LYS A 90 -0.43 21.19 -14.26
CA LYS A 90 0.78 22.03 -14.24
C LYS A 90 0.36 23.37 -14.87
N GLY A 91 0.29 24.41 -14.04
CA GLY A 91 0.11 25.79 -14.51
C GLY A 91 1.33 26.26 -15.26
#